data_AF-A0A839JRU6-F1
#
_entry.id   AF-A0A839JRU6-F1
#
_cell.length_a   1.000
_cell.length_b   1.000
_cell.length_c   1.000
_cell.angle_alpha   90.00
_cell.angle_beta   90.00
_cell.angle_gamma   90.00
#
_symmetry.space_group_name_H-M   'P 1'
#
loop_
_entity.id
_entity.type
_entity.pdbx_description
1 polymer ?
#
loop_
_entity_poly.entity_id
_entity_poly.type
_entity_poly.pdbx_seq_one_letter_code
_entity_poly.pdbx_strand_id
1 'polypeptide(L)'
;MASSQAFIGYFKEQLAASGAGEIYCRKMFGDYGVYCDGVFFALVCDDIFFVKITEAGKAILGENYSTGLAYSGAKTPMFKIDDFEDYDLMRQLIQATCAELIKKGKDKK
;
A
#
# COMPACT_ATOMS: atom_id res chain seq x y z
N MET A 1 6.41 -5.32 -15.49
CA MET A 1 6.93 -6.69 -15.28
C MET A 1 6.20 -7.29 -14.09
N ALA A 2 6.09 -8.62 -14.01
CA ALA A 2 5.39 -9.24 -12.89
C ALA A 2 6.25 -9.20 -11.62
N SER A 3 5.65 -8.86 -10.48
CA SER A 3 6.38 -8.91 -9.21
C SER A 3 6.82 -10.32 -8.87
N SER A 4 8.05 -10.45 -8.38
CA SER A 4 8.66 -11.71 -8.01
C SER A 4 7.91 -12.33 -6.82
N GLN A 5 7.60 -13.62 -6.87
CA GLN A 5 6.95 -14.30 -5.73
C GLN A 5 7.80 -14.21 -4.46
N ALA A 6 9.13 -14.22 -4.60
CA ALA A 6 10.06 -14.02 -3.50
C ALA A 6 9.92 -12.63 -2.85
N PHE A 7 9.79 -11.58 -3.66
CA PHE A 7 9.55 -10.22 -3.18
C PHE A 7 8.25 -10.13 -2.40
N ILE A 8 7.16 -10.69 -2.93
CA ILE A 8 5.85 -10.70 -2.25
C ILE A 8 5.90 -11.49 -0.93
N GLY A 9 6.67 -12.58 -0.86
CA GLY A 9 6.89 -13.33 0.37
C GLY A 9 7.55 -12.46 1.43
N TYR A 10 8.73 -11.92 1.12
CA TYR A 10 9.48 -11.02 2.00
C TYR A 10 8.64 -9.81 2.42
N PHE A 11 7.97 -9.18 1.46
CA PHE A 11 7.12 -8.01 1.68
C PHE A 11 5.98 -8.30 2.66
N LYS A 12 5.30 -9.46 2.53
CA LYS A 12 4.25 -9.88 3.46
C LYS A 12 4.79 -10.05 4.87
N GLU A 13 5.95 -10.70 5.01
CA GLU A 13 6.57 -10.91 6.31
C GLU A 13 6.97 -9.58 6.95
N GLN A 14 7.55 -8.66 6.18
CA GLN A 14 7.93 -7.33 6.64
C GLN A 14 6.73 -6.51 7.10
N LEU A 15 5.68 -6.52 6.28
CA LEU A 15 4.42 -5.86 6.59
C LEU A 15 3.74 -6.46 7.83
N ALA A 16 3.74 -7.79 7.97
CA ALA A 16 3.23 -8.45 9.17
C ALA A 16 4.08 -8.10 10.41
N ALA A 17 5.40 -8.03 10.27
CA ALA A 17 6.32 -7.64 11.32
C ALA A 17 6.12 -6.19 11.79
N SER A 18 5.65 -5.29 10.91
CA SER A 18 5.27 -3.93 11.30
C SER A 18 4.12 -3.89 12.32
N GLY A 19 3.32 -4.95 12.44
CA GLY A 19 2.21 -4.99 13.40
C GLY A 19 1.08 -3.99 13.08
N ALA A 20 0.91 -3.65 11.80
CA ALA A 20 -0.16 -2.75 11.35
C ALA A 20 -1.55 -3.38 11.44
N GLY A 21 -1.65 -4.70 11.21
CA GLY A 21 -2.89 -5.47 11.14
C GLY A 21 -2.71 -6.76 10.33
N GLU A 22 -3.82 -7.38 9.94
CA GLU A 22 -3.79 -8.61 9.15
C GLU A 22 -3.61 -8.31 7.65
N ILE A 23 -2.42 -8.58 7.11
CA ILE A 23 -2.06 -8.17 5.75
C ILE A 23 -2.14 -9.33 4.76
N TYR A 24 -2.84 -9.08 3.66
CA TYR A 24 -3.07 -10.04 2.58
C TYR A 24 -2.65 -9.46 1.25
N CYS A 25 -1.86 -10.20 0.48
CA CYS A 25 -1.63 -9.88 -0.93
C CYS A 25 -2.34 -10.89 -1.83
N ARG A 26 -3.17 -10.38 -2.74
CA ARG A 26 -3.93 -11.14 -3.71
C ARG A 26 -3.40 -10.83 -5.11
N LYS A 27 -3.03 -11.88 -5.85
CA LYS A 27 -2.58 -11.75 -7.24
C LYS A 27 -3.75 -11.33 -8.15
N MET A 28 -3.55 -10.30 -8.97
CA MET A 28 -4.51 -9.78 -9.93
C MET A 28 -3.80 -9.42 -11.24
N PHE A 29 -4.08 -10.15 -12.32
CA PHE A 29 -3.65 -9.84 -13.69
C PHE A 29 -2.14 -9.55 -13.91
N GLY A 30 -1.25 -10.16 -13.11
CA GLY A 30 0.20 -9.99 -13.21
C GLY A 30 0.83 -9.24 -12.04
N ASP A 31 0.01 -8.44 -11.33
CA ASP A 31 0.39 -7.66 -10.15
C ASP A 31 -0.23 -8.23 -8.88
N TYR A 32 0.04 -7.60 -7.73
CA TYR A 32 -0.49 -8.04 -6.43
C TYR A 32 -1.21 -6.89 -5.73
N GLY A 33 -2.51 -7.02 -5.49
CA GLY A 33 -3.24 -6.12 -4.61
C GLY A 33 -2.95 -6.43 -3.14
N VAL A 34 -2.72 -5.40 -2.33
CA VAL A 34 -2.42 -5.51 -0.89
C VAL A 34 -3.60 -4.98 -0.07
N TYR A 35 -3.98 -5.77 0.92
CA TYR A 35 -5.11 -5.55 1.80
C TYR A 35 -4.66 -5.60 3.25
N CYS A 36 -5.23 -4.77 4.11
CA CYS A 36 -5.05 -4.83 5.56
C CYS A 36 -6.44 -4.96 6.19
N ASP A 37 -6.67 -6.00 6.98
CA ASP A 37 -7.95 -6.31 7.63
C ASP A 37 -9.14 -6.29 6.64
N GLY A 38 -8.89 -6.79 5.41
CA GLY A 38 -9.87 -6.80 4.31
C GLY A 38 -10.03 -5.48 3.54
N VAL A 39 -9.31 -4.42 3.92
CA VAL A 39 -9.34 -3.10 3.26
C VAL A 39 -8.27 -3.00 2.19
N PHE A 40 -8.68 -2.69 0.95
CA PHE A 40 -7.75 -2.49 -0.15
C PHE A 40 -7.07 -1.12 -0.11
N PHE A 41 -5.82 -1.10 0.35
CA PHE A 41 -5.07 0.14 0.58
C PHE A 41 -3.89 0.35 -0.38
N ALA A 42 -3.36 -0.71 -0.97
CA ALA A 42 -2.16 -0.63 -1.80
C ALA A 42 -2.08 -1.76 -2.84
N LEU A 43 -1.14 -1.67 -3.76
CA LEU A 43 -0.77 -2.76 -4.66
C LEU A 43 0.74 -2.78 -4.89
N VAL A 44 1.26 -3.91 -5.35
CA VAL A 44 2.65 -4.08 -5.76
C VAL A 44 2.65 -4.34 -7.26
N CYS A 45 3.42 -3.54 -7.99
CA CYS A 45 3.64 -3.67 -9.43
C CYS A 45 5.12 -3.46 -9.71
N ASP A 46 5.74 -4.31 -10.53
CA ASP A 46 7.17 -4.23 -10.87
C ASP A 46 8.10 -4.19 -9.63
N ASP A 47 7.80 -5.02 -8.63
CA ASP A 47 8.49 -5.06 -7.31
C ASP A 47 8.50 -3.70 -6.56
N ILE A 48 7.60 -2.78 -6.92
CA ILE A 48 7.43 -1.48 -6.28
C ILE A 48 6.12 -1.46 -5.50
N PHE A 49 6.16 -0.95 -4.27
CA PHE A 49 4.99 -0.84 -3.42
C PHE A 49 4.26 0.49 -3.65
N PHE A 50 3.01 0.41 -4.12
CA PHE A 50 2.16 1.55 -4.41
C PHE A 50 1.01 1.66 -3.41
N VAL A 51 1.04 2.68 -2.57
CA VAL A 51 0.00 2.97 -1.58
C VAL A 51 -0.95 4.04 -2.11
N LYS A 52 -2.26 3.88 -1.88
CA LYS A 52 -3.23 4.92 -2.25
C LYS A 52 -2.91 6.24 -1.55
N ILE A 53 -2.95 7.32 -2.31
CA ILE A 53 -2.82 8.66 -1.75
C ILE A 53 -4.06 8.98 -0.91
N THR A 54 -3.83 9.09 0.39
CA THR A 54 -4.81 9.44 1.43
C THR A 54 -4.33 10.71 2.15
N GLU A 55 -5.23 11.47 2.75
CA GLU A 55 -4.84 12.67 3.52
C GLU A 55 -3.99 12.26 4.73
N ALA A 56 -4.36 11.16 5.39
CA ALA A 56 -3.59 10.58 6.47
C ALA A 56 -2.20 10.08 6.01
N GLY A 57 -2.13 9.44 4.83
CA GLY A 57 -0.85 9.04 4.24
C GLY A 57 0.04 10.24 3.87
N LYS A 58 -0.56 11.31 3.34
CA LYS A 58 0.14 12.60 3.10
C LYS A 58 0.66 13.22 4.38
N ALA A 59 -0.09 13.14 5.49
CA ALA A 59 0.35 13.69 6.76
C ALA A 59 1.57 12.93 7.34
N ILE A 60 1.70 11.63 7.04
CA ILE A 60 2.80 10.78 7.52
C ILE A 60 4.02 10.90 6.61
N LEU A 61 3.84 10.70 5.30
CA LEU A 61 4.93 10.71 4.31
C LEU A 61 5.35 12.14 3.91
N GLY A 62 4.48 13.11 4.12
CA GLY A 62 4.63 14.47 3.64
C GLY A 62 4.28 14.63 2.15
N GLU A 63 4.24 15.88 1.68
CA GLU A 63 4.00 16.21 0.27
C GLU A 63 5.23 15.95 -0.62
N ASN A 64 6.41 15.73 -0.02
CA ASN A 64 7.65 15.50 -0.74
C ASN A 64 7.88 14.03 -1.13
N TYR A 65 6.99 13.12 -0.74
CA TYR A 65 7.17 11.71 -1.03
C TYR A 65 6.87 11.40 -2.49
N SER A 66 7.66 10.50 -3.09
CA SER A 66 7.53 10.10 -4.48
C SER A 66 6.13 9.58 -4.77
N THR A 67 5.44 10.21 -5.73
CA THR A 67 4.17 9.70 -6.26
C THR A 67 4.34 9.29 -7.70
N GLY A 68 3.66 8.21 -8.09
CA GLY A 68 3.79 7.62 -9.41
C GLY A 68 2.52 6.91 -9.85
N LEU A 69 2.48 6.56 -11.14
CA LEU A 69 1.43 5.70 -11.69
C LEU A 69 1.89 4.24 -11.55
N ALA A 70 1.05 3.39 -10.98
CA ALA A 70 1.38 1.98 -10.80
C ALA A 70 1.55 1.24 -12.14
N TYR A 71 0.79 1.63 -13.17
CA TYR A 71 0.87 1.04 -14.51
C TYR A 71 0.45 2.05 -15.58
N SER A 72 0.83 1.79 -16.84
CA SER A 72 0.43 2.59 -18.00
C SER A 72 -1.09 2.61 -18.13
N GLY A 73 -1.70 3.77 -17.87
CA GLY A 73 -3.15 3.98 -17.90
C GLY A 73 -3.82 4.07 -16.52
N ALA A 74 -3.05 3.97 -15.42
CA ALA A 74 -3.58 4.31 -14.10
C ALA A 74 -4.05 5.78 -14.10
N LYS A 75 -5.29 6.02 -13.69
CA LYS A 75 -5.88 7.38 -13.65
C LYS A 75 -5.55 8.14 -12.37
N THR A 76 -5.10 7.43 -11.34
CA THR A 76 -4.84 7.99 -10.01
C THR A 76 -3.39 7.74 -9.62
N PRO A 77 -2.63 8.80 -9.24
CA PRO A 77 -1.31 8.63 -8.68
C PRO A 77 -1.39 7.92 -7.32
N MET A 78 -0.33 7.17 -7.01
CA MET A 78 -0.14 6.43 -5.78
C MET A 78 1.21 6.79 -5.19
N PHE A 79 1.34 6.72 -3.86
CA PHE A 79 2.63 6.84 -3.19
C PHE A 79 3.51 5.66 -3.56
N LYS A 80 4.71 5.95 -4.05
CA LYS A 80 5.69 4.96 -4.44
C LYS A 80 6.64 4.74 -3.28
N ILE A 81 6.37 3.72 -2.48
CA ILE A 81 7.20 3.34 -1.35
C ILE A 81 8.32 2.44 -1.86
N ASP A 82 9.52 3.01 -1.93
CA ASP A 82 10.75 2.26 -2.23
C ASP A 82 11.44 1.75 -0.94
N ASP A 83 11.13 2.38 0.20
CA ASP A 83 11.72 2.07 1.51
C ASP A 83 10.62 1.65 2.50
N PHE A 84 10.66 0.38 2.90
CA PHE A 84 9.74 -0.23 3.86
C PHE A 84 10.52 -0.97 4.97
N GLU A 85 11.77 -0.57 5.19
CA GLU A 85 12.61 -1.06 6.29
C GLU A 85 12.20 -0.43 7.63
N ASP A 86 11.57 0.75 7.59
CA ASP A 86 11.03 1.43 8.77
C ASP A 86 9.65 0.87 9.15
N TYR A 87 9.65 -0.11 10.07
CA TYR A 87 8.44 -0.75 10.54
C TYR A 87 7.47 0.20 11.24
N ASP A 88 7.96 1.19 12.00
CA ASP A 88 7.11 2.15 12.71
C ASP A 88 6.40 3.08 11.72
N LEU A 89 7.13 3.60 10.74
CA LEU A 89 6.56 4.39 9.65
C LEU A 89 5.53 3.59 8.86
N MET A 90 5.87 2.35 8.46
CA MET A 90 4.97 1.48 7.71
C MET A 90 3.71 1.17 8.49
N ARG A 91 3.85 0.88 9.79
CA ARG A 91 2.73 0.64 10.69
C ARG A 91 1.79 1.84 10.74
N GLN A 92 2.33 3.03 10.98
CA GLN A 92 1.55 4.26 11.03
C GLN A 92 0.86 4.54 9.69
N LEU A 93 1.60 4.41 8.58
CA LEU A 93 1.09 4.64 7.24
C LEU A 93 -0.08 3.71 6.92
N ILE A 94 0.09 2.41 7.11
CA ILE A 94 -0.94 1.40 6.80
C ILE A 94 -2.17 1.63 7.66
N GLN A 95 -2.01 1.82 8.98
CA GLN A 95 -3.14 2.03 9.88
C GLN A 95 -3.91 3.31 9.55
N ALA A 96 -3.19 4.40 9.30
CA ALA A 96 -3.81 5.69 8.98
C ALA A 96 -4.52 5.65 7.62
N THR A 97 -3.87 5.09 6.59
CA THR A 97 -4.48 4.89 5.27
C THR A 97 -5.70 3.97 5.34
N CYS A 98 -5.63 2.85 6.06
CA CYS A 98 -6.76 1.93 6.19
C CYS A 98 -7.94 2.57 6.95
N ALA A 99 -7.67 3.26 8.06
CA ALA A 99 -8.70 3.96 8.81
C ALA A 99 -9.41 5.02 7.96
N GLU A 100 -8.67 5.78 7.15
CA GLU A 100 -9.25 6.76 6.22
C GLU A 100 -10.06 6.09 5.11
N LEU A 101 -9.55 5.01 4.51
CA LEU A 101 -10.24 4.28 3.45
C LEU A 101 -11.54 3.63 3.95
N ILE A 102 -11.56 3.11 5.18
CA ILE A 102 -12.79 2.60 5.82
C ILE A 102 -13.83 3.72 5.97
N LYS A 103 -13.41 4.90 6.46
CA LYS A 103 -14.30 6.07 6.60
C LYS A 103 -14.87 6.50 5.26
N LYS A 104 -14.01 6.63 4.24
CA LYS A 104 -14.41 7.05 2.88
C LYS A 104 -15.30 6.02 2.17
N GLY A 105 -15.15 4.75 2.49
CA GLY A 105 -16.03 3.68 2.00
C GLY A 105 -17.43 3.69 2.62
N LYS A 106 -17.57 4.17 3.86
CA LYS A 106 -18.87 4.31 4.55
C LYS A 106 -19.67 5.54 4.12
N ASP A 107 -19.02 6.57 3.56
CA ASP A 107 -19.64 7.83 3.15
C ASP A 107 -20.43 7.74 1.82
N LYS A 108 -20.46 6.57 1.18
CA LYS A 108 -21.23 6.32 -0.06
C LYS A 108 -22.63 5.73 0.16
N LYS A 109 -23.24 5.92 1.34
CA LYS A 109 -24.57 5.35 1.64
C LYS A 109 -25.65 6.41 1.82
#